data_AF-A0A1V4PIZ0-F1
#
_entry.id   AF-A0A1V4PIZ0-F1
#
_cell.length_a   1.000
_cell.length_b   1.000
_cell.length_c   1.000
_cell.angle_alpha   90.00
_cell.angle_beta   90.00
_cell.angle_gamma   90.00
#
_symmetry.space_group_name_H-M   'P 1'
#
loop_
_entity.id
_entity.type
_entity.pdbx_description
1 polymer ?
#
loop_
_entity_poly.entity_id
_entity_poly.type
_entity_poly.pdbx_seq_one_letter_code
_entity_poly.pdbx_strand_id
1 'polypeptide(L)'
;RSSDTSGPVLLRADSAFYGHRAITTALRAGAQVSVTVRQDSHVRAAISEIPADAWTPIEYTDAVFDEDSGQWVSRAEVAEVPF
;
A
#
# COMPACT_ATOMS: atom_id res chain seq x y z
N ARG A 1 5.90 -7.46 29.34
CA ARG A 1 4.81 -6.82 28.57
C ARG A 1 4.97 -5.33 28.80
N SER A 2 5.46 -4.57 27.82
CA SER A 2 5.51 -3.11 27.92
C SER A 2 4.08 -2.61 28.03
N SER A 3 3.69 -2.26 29.25
CA SER A 3 2.52 -1.45 29.51
C SER A 3 2.84 -0.05 29.02
N ASP A 4 2.00 0.47 28.12
CA ASP A 4 1.95 1.86 27.68
C ASP A 4 2.68 2.25 26.37
N THR A 5 2.55 1.43 25.32
CA THR A 5 2.61 1.98 23.94
C THR A 5 1.24 2.55 23.59
N SER A 6 0.93 3.76 24.06
CA SER A 6 -0.25 4.52 23.64
C SER A 6 0.01 5.16 22.27
N GLY A 7 -0.18 4.38 21.20
CA GLY A 7 -0.02 4.83 19.82
C GLY A 7 -1.08 4.19 18.91
N PRO A 8 -1.35 4.79 17.74
CA PRO A 8 -2.31 4.22 16.80
C PRO A 8 -1.89 2.80 16.41
N VAL A 9 -2.85 1.87 16.44
CA VAL A 9 -2.63 0.49 16.02
C VAL A 9 -2.72 0.42 14.50
N LEU A 10 -1.74 -0.21 13.83
CA LEU A 10 -1.76 -0.45 12.39
C LEU A 10 -1.94 -1.94 12.08
N LEU A 11 -3.02 -2.30 11.40
CA LEU A 11 -3.19 -3.61 10.79
C LEU A 11 -2.42 -3.65 9.46
N ARG A 12 -1.40 -4.52 9.39
CA ARG A 12 -0.72 -4.88 8.13
C ARG A 12 -1.10 -6.28 7.70
N ALA A 13 -1.51 -6.42 6.44
CA ALA A 13 -1.88 -7.71 5.87
C ALA A 13 -1.66 -7.73 4.35
N ASP A 14 -1.62 -8.92 3.76
CA ASP A 14 -1.57 -9.09 2.31
C ASP A 14 -2.97 -9.17 1.68
N SER A 15 -3.01 -9.26 0.35
CA SER A 15 -4.25 -9.28 -0.45
C SER A 15 -5.25 -10.40 -0.11
N ALA A 16 -4.84 -11.47 0.59
CA ALA A 16 -5.77 -12.48 1.12
C ALA A 16 -6.73 -11.90 2.16
N PHE A 17 -6.37 -10.78 2.79
CA PHE A 17 -7.15 -10.07 3.82
C PHE A 17 -7.82 -8.80 3.28
N TYR A 18 -7.71 -8.51 1.98
CA TYR A 18 -8.42 -7.41 1.33
C TYR A 18 -9.90 -7.77 1.11
N GLY A 19 -10.64 -7.87 2.22
CA GLY A 19 -12.06 -8.16 2.24
C GLY A 19 -12.80 -7.24 3.22
N HIS A 20 -14.03 -6.86 2.85
CA HIS A 20 -14.85 -5.89 3.60
C HIS A 20 -14.89 -6.17 5.11
N ARG A 21 -15.07 -7.43 5.53
CA ARG A 21 -15.13 -7.78 6.96
C ARG A 21 -13.84 -7.51 7.71
N ALA A 22 -12.68 -7.85 7.14
CA ALA A 22 -11.39 -7.64 7.80
C ALA A 22 -11.10 -6.15 7.97
N ILE A 23 -11.26 -5.38 6.89
CA ILE A 23 -10.98 -3.94 6.86
C ILE A 23 -11.95 -3.18 7.77
N THR A 24 -13.25 -3.38 7.63
CA THR A 24 -14.24 -2.64 8.45
C THR A 24 -14.16 -3.00 9.94
N THR A 25 -13.79 -4.23 10.29
CA THR A 25 -13.58 -4.61 11.70
C THR A 25 -12.37 -3.89 12.28
N ALA A 26 -11.26 -3.84 11.54
CA ALA A 26 -10.05 -3.12 11.97
C ALA A 26 -10.32 -1.63 12.17
N LEU A 27 -10.98 -0.99 11.20
CA LEU A 27 -11.37 0.43 11.29
C LEU A 27 -12.29 0.69 12.49
N ARG A 28 -13.30 -0.15 12.72
CA ARG A 28 -14.23 -0.04 13.87
C ARG A 28 -13.53 -0.24 15.22
N ALA A 29 -12.46 -1.03 15.25
CA ALA A 29 -11.63 -1.21 16.43
C ALA A 29 -10.66 -0.04 16.68
N GLY A 30 -10.66 0.99 15.83
CA GLY A 30 -9.78 2.15 15.94
C GLY A 30 -8.38 1.92 15.36
N ALA A 31 -8.18 0.85 14.59
CA ALA A 31 -6.92 0.60 13.91
C ALA A 31 -6.85 1.31 12.54
N GLN A 32 -5.66 1.76 12.17
CA GLN A 32 -5.30 2.08 10.79
C GLN A 32 -5.07 0.79 10.00
N VAL A 33 -5.12 0.87 8.66
CA VAL A 33 -4.99 -0.29 7.78
C VAL A 33 -3.99 0.01 6.67
N SER A 34 -3.05 -0.92 6.46
CA SER A 34 -2.14 -0.97 5.31
C SER A 34 -2.20 -2.37 4.72
N VAL A 35 -2.85 -2.53 3.57
CA VAL A 35 -3.08 -3.84 2.95
C VAL A 35 -2.68 -3.81 1.49
N THR A 36 -2.04 -4.87 0.99
CA THR A 36 -1.82 -5.00 -0.47
C THR A 36 -3.12 -5.39 -1.15
N VAL A 37 -3.45 -4.76 -2.28
CA VAL A 37 -4.68 -5.04 -3.02
C VAL A 37 -4.38 -5.73 -4.34
N ARG A 38 -5.31 -6.55 -4.84
CA ARG A 38 -5.21 -7.12 -6.18
C ARG A 38 -5.41 -6.00 -7.21
N GLN A 39 -4.64 -6.05 -8.29
CA GLN A 39 -4.72 -5.06 -9.36
C GLN A 39 -5.88 -5.41 -10.33
N ASP A 40 -7.12 -5.24 -9.86
CA ASP A 40 -8.33 -5.41 -10.68
C ASP A 40 -8.64 -4.18 -11.54
N SER A 41 -9.72 -4.22 -12.33
CA SER A 41 -10.10 -3.13 -13.23
C SER A 41 -10.43 -1.83 -12.50
N HIS A 42 -11.00 -1.89 -11.30
CA HIS A 42 -11.35 -0.69 -10.53
C HIS A 42 -10.10 -0.06 -9.92
N VAL A 43 -9.20 -0.87 -9.37
CA VAL A 43 -7.91 -0.40 -8.85
C VAL A 43 -7.08 0.23 -9.98
N ARG A 44 -7.03 -0.39 -11.16
CA ARG A 44 -6.33 0.18 -12.32
C ARG A 44 -6.93 1.51 -12.77
N ALA A 45 -8.26 1.61 -12.83
CA ALA A 45 -8.94 2.85 -13.19
C ALA A 45 -8.60 3.97 -12.19
N ALA A 46 -8.70 3.70 -10.88
CA ALA A 46 -8.35 4.66 -9.84
C ALA A 46 -6.88 5.12 -9.92
N ILE A 47 -5.94 4.20 -10.16
CA ILE A 47 -4.52 4.55 -10.35
C ILE A 47 -4.32 5.44 -11.58
N SER A 48 -5.06 5.20 -12.68
CA SER A 48 -4.93 5.97 -13.92
C SER A 48 -5.44 7.41 -13.81
N GLU A 49 -6.24 7.73 -12.79
CA GLU A 49 -6.73 9.08 -12.52
C GLU A 49 -5.72 9.93 -11.72
N ILE A 50 -4.66 9.31 -11.19
CA ILE A 50 -3.63 10.01 -10.41
C ILE A 50 -2.80 10.91 -11.35
N PRO A 51 -2.74 12.24 -11.09
CA PRO A 51 -1.94 13.16 -11.90
C PRO A 51 -0.47 12.76 -11.94
N ALA A 52 0.19 12.95 -13.09
CA ALA A 52 1.59 12.57 -13.29
C ALA A 52 2.54 13.29 -12.30
N ASP A 53 2.20 14.49 -11.86
CA ASP A 53 2.96 15.29 -10.90
C ASP A 53 2.67 14.97 -9.42
N ALA A 54 1.70 14.09 -9.15
CA ALA A 54 1.39 13.63 -7.79
C ALA A 54 2.29 12.45 -7.34
N TRP A 55 3.04 11.85 -8.26
CA TRP A 55 3.94 10.75 -7.99
C TRP A 55 5.26 11.26 -7.39
N THR A 56 5.62 10.72 -6.24
CA THR A 56 6.88 11.01 -5.55
C THR A 56 7.87 9.88 -5.78
N PRO A 57 9.07 10.16 -6.30
CA PRO A 57 10.07 9.12 -6.53
C PRO A 57 10.62 8.58 -5.21
N ILE A 58 10.87 7.28 -5.18
CA ILE A 58 11.52 6.56 -4.08
C ILE A 58 12.68 5.73 -4.62
N GLU A 59 13.71 5.57 -3.79
CA GLU A 59 14.88 4.76 -4.11
C GLU A 59 14.94 3.54 -3.19
N TYR A 60 15.20 2.37 -3.80
CA TYR A 60 15.51 1.15 -3.08
C TYR A 60 17.01 1.08 -2.86
N THR A 61 17.43 0.70 -1.65
CA THR A 61 18.86 0.52 -1.31
C THR A 61 19.51 -0.54 -2.21
N ASP A 62 18.80 -1.65 -2.42
CA ASP A 62 19.24 -2.75 -3.27
C ASP A 62 18.32 -2.82 -4.49
N ALA A 63 18.91 -2.98 -5.67
CA ALA A 63 18.14 -3.16 -6.89
C ALA A 63 17.41 -4.51 -6.88
N VAL A 64 16.18 -4.53 -7.38
CA VAL A 64 15.37 -5.73 -7.58
C VAL A 64 15.36 -6.07 -9.06
N PHE A 65 15.58 -7.33 -9.42
CA PHE A 65 15.48 -7.78 -10.81
C PHE A 65 14.01 -7.94 -11.18
N ASP A 66 13.57 -7.17 -12.17
CA ASP A 66 12.24 -7.29 -12.76
C ASP A 66 12.31 -8.27 -13.95
N GLU A 67 11.71 -9.45 -13.78
CA GLU A 67 11.74 -10.51 -14.79
C GLU A 67 10.99 -10.12 -16.07
N ASP A 68 9.99 -9.24 -15.99
CA ASP A 68 9.17 -8.84 -17.12
C ASP A 68 9.92 -7.90 -18.07
N SER A 69 10.68 -6.94 -17.52
CA SER A 69 11.53 -6.03 -18.31
C SER A 69 12.95 -6.57 -18.54
N GLY A 70 13.40 -7.55 -17.77
CA GLY A 70 14.77 -8.08 -17.79
C GLY A 70 15.79 -7.10 -17.24
N GLN A 71 15.39 -6.17 -16.37
CA GLN A 71 16.23 -5.08 -15.86
C GLN A 71 16.31 -5.08 -14.34
N TRP A 72 17.42 -4.57 -13.82
CA TRP A 72 17.55 -4.26 -12.39
C TRP A 72 16.94 -2.88 -12.11
N VAL A 73 15.94 -2.85 -11.24
CA VAL A 73 15.19 -1.65 -10.87
C VAL A 73 15.55 -1.25 -9.43
N SER A 74 16.05 -0.04 -9.25
CA SER A 74 16.34 0.54 -7.92
C SER A 74 15.50 1.78 -7.61
N ARG A 75 14.55 2.13 -8.49
CA ARG A 75 13.69 3.30 -8.35
C ARG A 75 12.24 2.90 -8.56
N ALA A 76 11.35 3.55 -7.82
CA ALA A 76 9.92 3.44 -7.98
C ALA A 76 9.27 4.78 -7.64
N GLU A 77 7.94 4.84 -7.69
CA GLU A 77 7.18 6.03 -7.36
C GLU A 77 6.02 5.66 -6.43
N VAL A 78 5.63 6.58 -5.55
CA VAL A 78 4.48 6.45 -4.66
C VAL A 78 3.61 7.70 -4.78
N ALA A 79 2.29 7.54 -4.79
CA ALA A 79 1.34 8.63 -4.76
C ALA A 79 0.39 8.47 -3.57
N GLU A 80 0.04 9.58 -2.94
CA GLU A 80 -1.03 9.67 -1.95
C GLU A 80 -2.19 10.44 -2.57
N VAL A 81 -3.39 9.87 -2.51
CA VAL A 81 -4.62 10.50 -3.03
C VAL A 81 -5.61 10.76 -1.90
N PRO A 82 -6.32 11.90 -1.92
CA PRO A 82 -7.42 12.13 -0.99
C PRO A 82 -8.55 11.15 -1.27
N PHE A 83 -9.21 10.69 -0.20
CA PHE A 83 -10.41 9.84 -0.23
C PHE A 83 -11.60 10.54 0.43
#